data_AF-A0A5E7EP23-F1
#
_entry.id   AF-A0A5E7EP23-F1
#
_cell.length_a   1.000
_cell.length_b   1.000
_cell.length_c   1.000
_cell.angle_alpha   90.00
_cell.angle_beta   90.00
_cell.angle_gamma   90.00
#
_symmetry.space_group_name_H-M   'P 1'
#
loop_
_entity.id
_entity.type
_entity.pdbx_description
1 polymer ?
#
loop_
_entity_poly.entity_id
_entity_poly.type
_entity_poly.pdbx_seq_one_letter_code
_entity_poly.pdbx_strand_id
1 'polypeptide(L)'
;MMQALKNSRYIYIWGPGLRNQGWFGGYVLINKIAGMVVWPRAYIRIGDVDPVDIENFPPHLKRLLQTDVAMLVASAIWVLVGYVLMKFE
;
A
#
# COMPACT_ATOMS: atom_id res chain seq x y z
N MET A 1 -10.91 0.78 6.91
CA MET A 1 -9.45 0.82 6.64
C MET A 1 -8.81 2.07 7.23
N MET A 2 -9.21 3.29 6.84
CA MET A 2 -8.58 4.53 7.36
C MET A 2 -8.68 4.71 8.87
N GLN A 3 -9.80 4.30 9.50
CA GLN A 3 -9.95 4.38 10.96
C GLN A 3 -8.95 3.50 11.73
N ALA A 4 -8.45 2.42 11.12
CA ALA A 4 -7.44 1.55 11.73
C ALA A 4 -6.04 2.17 11.71
N LEU A 5 -5.86 3.26 10.94
CA LEU A 5 -4.60 4.00 10.78
C LEU A 5 -4.79 5.46 11.18
N LYS A 6 -5.67 5.72 12.16
CA LYS A 6 -6.08 7.07 12.56
C LYS A 6 -4.95 7.87 13.23
N ASN A 7 -3.98 7.19 13.86
CA ASN A 7 -2.84 7.84 14.51
C ASN A 7 -1.67 8.02 13.53
N SER A 8 -1.71 7.32 12.39
CA SER A 8 -0.68 7.39 11.36
C SER A 8 -0.73 8.73 10.61
N ARG A 9 0.39 9.46 10.67
CA ARG A 9 0.56 10.81 10.10
C ARG A 9 0.16 10.90 8.62
N TYR A 10 0.48 9.87 7.84
CA TYR A 10 0.18 9.88 6.41
C TYR A 10 -1.32 9.96 6.13
N ILE A 11 -2.15 9.21 6.87
CA ILE A 11 -3.61 9.19 6.68
C ILE A 11 -4.22 10.54 7.05
N TYR A 12 -3.70 11.19 8.08
CA TYR A 12 -4.17 12.51 8.48
C TYR A 12 -3.90 13.58 7.39
N ILE A 13 -2.70 13.58 6.81
CA ILE A 13 -2.30 14.57 5.81
C ILE A 13 -2.96 14.30 4.46
N TRP A 14 -2.92 13.05 4.01
CA TRP A 14 -3.25 12.68 2.63
C TRP A 14 -4.61 12.01 2.48
N GLY A 15 -5.19 11.49 3.55
CA GLY A 15 -6.48 10.80 3.53
C GLY A 15 -7.63 11.63 2.92
N PRO A 16 -7.86 12.88 3.38
CA PRO A 16 -8.92 13.73 2.83
C PRO A 16 -8.64 14.14 1.38
N GLY A 17 -7.38 14.49 1.08
CA GLY A 17 -6.97 14.98 -0.24
C GLY A 17 -7.07 13.91 -1.34
N LEU A 18 -6.53 12.71 -1.09
CA LEU A 18 -6.61 11.61 -2.06
C LEU A 18 -8.02 11.05 -2.20
N ARG A 19 -8.82 11.06 -1.13
CA ARG A 19 -10.23 10.63 -1.25
C ARG A 19 -11.05 11.58 -2.11
N ASN A 20 -10.78 12.89 -2.04
CA ASN A 20 -11.46 13.90 -2.84
C ASN A 20 -10.99 13.94 -4.31
N GLN A 21 -9.87 13.28 -4.65
CA GLN A 21 -9.39 13.10 -6.02
C GLN A 21 -10.16 12.02 -6.82
N GLY A 22 -11.25 11.48 -6.27
CA GLY A 22 -12.06 10.46 -6.93
C GLY A 22 -11.41 9.09 -6.96
N TRP A 23 -11.67 8.32 -8.02
CA TRP A 23 -11.26 6.92 -8.12
C TRP A 23 -9.74 6.71 -8.16
N PHE A 24 -8.99 7.57 -8.87
CA PHE A 24 -7.53 7.51 -8.92
C PHE A 24 -6.89 7.78 -7.56
N GLY A 25 -7.35 8.83 -6.86
CA GLY A 25 -6.83 9.14 -5.53
C GLY A 25 -7.17 8.05 -4.52
N GLY A 26 -8.36 7.46 -4.61
CA GLY A 26 -8.73 6.27 -3.83
C GLY A 26 -7.79 5.08 -4.08
N TYR A 27 -7.46 4.79 -5.34
CA TYR A 27 -6.54 3.71 -5.69
C TYR A 27 -5.13 3.94 -5.14
N VAL A 28 -4.58 5.14 -5.31
CA VAL A 28 -3.25 5.49 -4.78
C VAL A 28 -3.22 5.41 -3.26
N LEU A 29 -4.29 5.85 -2.58
CA LEU A 29 -4.41 5.75 -1.12
C LEU A 29 -4.40 4.28 -0.66
N ILE A 30 -5.16 3.41 -1.32
CA ILE A 30 -5.22 1.97 -1.02
C ILE A 30 -3.85 1.33 -1.24
N ASN A 31 -3.21 1.58 -2.38
CA ASN A 31 -1.91 1.00 -2.69
C ASN A 31 -0.84 1.47 -1.68
N LYS A 32 -0.88 2.73 -1.26
CA LYS A 32 0.03 3.22 -0.23
C LYS A 32 -0.20 2.54 1.13
N ILE A 33 -1.46 2.39 1.54
CA ILE A 33 -1.82 1.63 2.76
C ILE A 33 -1.35 0.18 2.64
N ALA A 34 -1.50 -0.44 1.46
CA ALA A 34 -1.02 -1.80 1.20
C ALA A 34 0.50 -1.89 1.42
N GLY A 35 1.26 -0.95 0.86
CA GLY A 35 2.71 -0.85 1.08
C GLY A 35 3.08 -0.67 2.55
N MET A 36 2.35 0.17 3.28
CA MET A 36 2.54 0.38 4.73
C MET A 36 2.30 -0.89 5.54
N VAL A 37 1.30 -1.69 5.17
CA VAL A 37 0.93 -2.93 5.87
C VAL A 37 1.87 -4.08 5.52
N VAL A 38 2.35 -4.16 4.27
CA VAL A 38 3.29 -5.20 3.82
C VAL A 38 4.70 -4.93 4.32
N TRP A 39 5.14 -3.66 4.33
CA TRP A 39 6.48 -3.27 4.74
C TRP A 39 6.51 -2.32 5.96
N PRO A 40 5.87 -2.68 7.08
CA PRO A 40 5.62 -1.76 8.18
C PRO A 40 6.92 -1.21 8.78
N ARG A 41 7.98 -2.01 8.86
CA ARG A 41 9.28 -1.57 9.40
C ARG A 41 9.88 -0.38 8.65
N ALA A 42 9.72 -0.32 7.32
CA ALA A 42 10.25 0.78 6.52
C ALA A 42 9.46 2.06 6.79
N TYR A 43 8.13 1.96 6.81
CA TYR A 43 7.25 3.10 7.02
C TYR A 43 7.23 3.62 8.47
N ILE A 44 7.43 2.75 9.46
CA ILE A 44 7.66 3.14 10.85
C ILE A 44 8.96 3.94 10.98
N ARG A 45 10.03 3.51 10.29
CA ARG A 45 11.32 4.23 10.32
C ARG A 45 11.24 5.61 9.66
N ILE A 46 10.40 5.77 8.65
CA ILE A 46 10.12 7.05 7.99
C ILE A 46 9.23 7.95 8.87
N GLY A 47 8.51 7.37 9.84
CA GLY A 47 7.57 8.09 10.70
C GLY A 47 6.21 8.35 10.04
N ASP A 48 5.90 7.63 8.97
CA ASP A 48 4.62 7.75 8.25
C ASP A 48 3.50 6.96 8.92
N VAL A 49 3.87 5.91 9.67
CA VAL A 49 2.96 4.91 10.24
C VAL A 49 3.29 4.68 11.71
N ASP A 50 2.24 4.65 12.54
CA ASP A 50 2.36 4.30 13.94
C ASP A 50 2.43 2.77 14.10
N PRO A 51 3.41 2.21 14.84
CA PRO A 51 3.48 0.77 15.09
C PRO A 51 2.22 0.19 15.75
N VAL A 52 1.55 0.96 16.63
CA VAL A 52 0.34 0.54 17.35
C VAL A 52 -0.84 0.36 16.38
N ASP A 53 -0.95 1.23 15.36
CA ASP A 53 -1.99 1.12 14.34
C ASP A 53 -1.80 -0.13 13.45
N ILE A 54 -0.54 -0.52 13.20
CA ILE A 54 -0.22 -1.73 12.43
C ILE A 54 -0.50 -3.01 13.23
N GLU A 55 -0.21 -3.02 14.52
CA GLU A 55 -0.49 -4.15 15.40
C GLU A 55 -2.00 -4.39 15.57
N ASN A 56 -2.78 -3.32 15.69
CA ASN A 56 -4.24 -3.38 15.81
C ASN A 56 -4.96 -3.47 14.46
N PHE A 57 -4.24 -3.60 13.35
CA PHE A 57 -4.84 -3.55 12.03
C PHE A 57 -5.73 -4.78 11.77
N PRO A 58 -6.95 -4.62 11.21
CA PRO A 58 -7.87 -5.73 11.01
C PRO A 58 -7.25 -6.85 10.15
N PRO A 59 -7.23 -8.11 10.64
CA PRO A 59 -6.52 -9.20 9.96
C PRO A 59 -7.12 -9.56 8.60
N HIS A 60 -8.42 -9.36 8.41
CA HIS A 60 -9.09 -9.59 7.12
C HIS A 60 -8.62 -8.59 6.05
N LEU A 61 -8.49 -7.30 6.40
CA LEU A 61 -7.97 -6.28 5.47
C LEU A 61 -6.49 -6.50 5.19
N LYS A 62 -5.73 -6.91 6.21
CA LYS A 62 -4.30 -7.23 6.06
C LYS A 62 -4.07 -8.30 4.99
N ARG A 63 -4.84 -9.39 5.04
CA ARG A 63 -4.74 -10.47 4.03
C ARG A 63 -5.11 -9.98 2.63
N LEU A 64 -6.18 -9.19 2.51
CA LEU A 64 -6.59 -8.64 1.22
C LEU A 64 -5.49 -7.77 0.60
N LEU A 65 -4.89 -6.88 1.41
CA LEU A 65 -3.80 -6.01 0.96
C LEU A 65 -2.54 -6.80 0.62
N GLN A 66 -2.23 -7.86 1.37
CA GLN A 66 -1.11 -8.74 1.04
C GLN A 66 -1.31 -9.45 -0.30
N THR A 67 -2.52 -9.93 -0.59
CA THR A 67 -2.84 -10.54 -1.89
C THR A 67 -2.74 -9.52 -3.02
N ASP A 68 -3.26 -8.31 -2.83
CA ASP A 68 -3.17 -7.23 -3.82
C ASP A 68 -1.72 -6.88 -4.16
N VAL A 69 -0.87 -6.73 -3.15
CA VAL A 69 0.57 -6.48 -3.35
C VAL A 69 1.26 -7.68 -4.01
N ALA A 70 0.91 -8.91 -3.64
CA ALA A 70 1.47 -10.09 -4.30
C ALA A 70 1.09 -10.15 -5.79
N MET A 71 -0.15 -9.81 -6.14
CA MET A 71 -0.60 -9.71 -7.54
C MET A 71 0.13 -8.59 -8.29
N LEU A 72 0.34 -7.43 -7.67
CA LEU A 72 1.08 -6.31 -8.26
C LEU A 72 2.57 -6.65 -8.48
N VAL A 73 3.21 -7.33 -7.54
CA VAL A 73 4.61 -7.76 -7.70
C VAL A 73 4.72 -8.84 -8.78
N ALA A 74 3.80 -9.80 -8.81
CA ALA A 74 3.78 -10.83 -9.84
C ALA A 74 3.57 -10.23 -11.25
N SER A 75 2.67 -9.25 -11.39
CA SER A 75 2.44 -8.58 -12.67
C SER A 75 3.67 -7.76 -13.09
N ALA A 76 4.32 -7.05 -12.16
CA ALA A 76 5.54 -6.31 -12.44
C ALA A 76 6.69 -7.23 -12.88
N ILE A 77 6.84 -8.40 -12.26
CA ILE A 77 7.80 -9.42 -12.68
C ILE A 77 7.50 -9.91 -14.10
N TRP A 78 6.24 -10.20 -14.42
CA TRP A 78 5.86 -10.62 -15.77
C TRP A 78 6.13 -9.55 -16.84
N VAL A 79 5.87 -8.28 -16.54
CA VAL A 79 6.22 -7.17 -17.46
C VAL A 79 7.72 -7.08 -17.65
N LEU A 80 8.51 -7.22 -16.57
CA LEU A 80 9.97 -7.22 -16.64
C LEU A 80 10.48 -8.39 -17.50
N VAL A 81 9.95 -9.59 -17.30
CA VAL A 81 10.28 -10.79 -18.09
C VAL A 81 9.96 -10.57 -19.56
N GLY A 82 8.77 -10.04 -19.88
CA GLY A 82 8.39 -9.72 -21.26
C GLY A 82 9.32 -8.69 -21.90
N TYR A 83 9.69 -7.64 -21.16
CA TYR A 83 10.64 -6.63 -21.63
C TYR A 83 12.04 -7.22 -21.89
N VAL A 84 12.52 -8.08 -20.98
CA VAL A 84 13.80 -8.77 -21.14
C VAL A 84 13.75 -9.68 -22.37
N LEU A 85 12.68 -10.47 -22.54
CA LEU A 85 12.51 -11.35 -23.69
C LEU A 85 12.55 -10.56 -25.02
N MET A 86 11.81 -9.45 -25.11
CA MET A 86 11.81 -8.57 -26.29
C MET A 86 13.17 -7.92 -26.59
N LYS A 87 14.05 -7.78 -25.58
CA LYS A 87 15.37 -7.18 -25.74
C LYS A 87 16.44 -8.19 -26.19
N PHE A 88 16.21 -9.48 -25.93
CA PHE A 88 17.12 -10.57 -26.29
C PHE A 88 16.69 -11.32 -27.55
N GLU A 89 15.56 -10.95 -28.15
CA GLU A 89 15.15 -11.27 -29.53
C GLU A 89 15.66 -10.19 -30.50
#